data_AF-A0A7C3HG39-F1
#
_entry.id   AF-A0A7C3HG39-F1
#
_cell.length_a   1.000
_cell.length_b   1.000
_cell.length_c   1.000
_cell.angle_alpha   90.00
_cell.angle_beta   90.00
_cell.angle_gamma   90.00
#
_symmetry.space_group_name_H-M   'P 1'
#
loop_
_entity.id
_entity.type
_entity.pdbx_description
1 polymer ?
#
loop_
_entity_poly.entity_id
_entity_poly.type
_entity_poly.pdbx_seq_one_letter_code
_entity_poly.pdbx_strand_id
1 'polypeptide(L)'
;MSKKNSTPDFVALVQRYAELGSGPKAELRRAAKPDDLQLVPAFYRLLPGIHTDAKWRRVVFFLPFVRHADNDLRLGQALKQAGISEMRLFQVLRSTKPNDLIQLRRLAQQAEPAMHWQRLGESLFYWNEAQKRRLVEDYFTPIP
;
A
#
# COMPACT_ATOMS: atom_id res chain seq x y z
N MET A 1 -19.87 22.03 10.70
CA MET A 1 -19.47 21.90 9.28
C MET A 1 -18.84 20.54 9.07
N SER A 2 -19.57 19.58 8.48
CA SER A 2 -19.02 18.26 8.15
C SER A 2 -17.97 18.43 7.05
N LYS A 3 -16.69 18.20 7.35
CA LYS A 3 -15.65 18.08 6.33
C LYS A 3 -16.04 16.92 5.42
N LYS A 4 -16.31 17.20 4.13
CA LYS A 4 -16.26 16.17 3.08
C LYS A 4 -14.89 15.51 3.23
N ASN A 5 -14.85 14.25 3.67
CA ASN A 5 -13.64 13.45 3.62
C ASN A 5 -13.36 13.14 2.14
N SER A 6 -12.75 14.09 1.43
CA SER A 6 -12.20 13.81 0.10
C SER A 6 -11.10 12.77 0.27
N THR A 7 -11.22 11.66 -0.45
CA THR A 7 -10.14 10.66 -0.55
C THR A 7 -8.83 11.38 -0.87
N PRO A 8 -7.72 11.11 -0.15
CA PRO A 8 -6.44 11.73 -0.46
C PRO A 8 -5.99 11.44 -1.89
N ASP A 9 -5.21 12.36 -2.47
CA ASP A 9 -4.55 12.12 -3.75
C ASP A 9 -3.29 11.27 -3.54
N PHE A 10 -3.40 9.99 -3.87
CA PHE A 10 -2.31 9.04 -3.73
C PHE A 10 -1.38 9.03 -4.94
N VAL A 11 -1.82 9.53 -6.10
CA VAL A 11 -0.95 9.67 -7.27
C VAL A 11 0.04 10.81 -7.04
N ALA A 12 -0.41 11.94 -6.50
CA ALA A 12 0.47 13.03 -6.07
C ALA A 12 1.44 12.61 -4.95
N LEU A 13 1.09 11.63 -4.12
CA LEU A 13 2.04 11.04 -3.16
C LEU A 13 3.16 10.29 -3.87
N VAL A 14 2.84 9.48 -4.89
CA VAL A 14 3.84 8.75 -5.67
C VAL A 14 4.80 9.71 -6.37
N GLN A 15 4.28 10.79 -6.96
CA GLN A 15 5.10 11.81 -7.63
C GLN A 15 6.10 12.42 -6.64
N ARG A 16 5.64 12.86 -5.46
CA ARG A 16 6.52 13.36 -4.39
C ARG A 16 7.55 12.32 -3.94
N TYR A 17 7.17 11.04 -3.86
CA TYR A 17 8.13 9.98 -3.55
C TYR A 17 9.16 9.79 -4.66
N ALA A 18 8.77 9.90 -5.92
CA ALA A 18 9.68 9.81 -7.06
C ALA A 18 10.75 10.91 -7.04
N GLU A 19 10.39 12.11 -6.58
CA GLU A 19 11.29 13.26 -6.43
C GLU A 19 12.27 13.14 -5.24
N LEU A 20 12.04 12.21 -4.30
CA LEU A 20 12.97 11.99 -3.20
C LEU A 20 14.33 11.45 -3.69
N GLY A 21 15.40 11.91 -3.04
CA GLY A 21 16.74 11.33 -3.20
C GLY A 21 16.83 9.88 -2.72
N SER A 22 17.92 9.21 -3.09
CA SER A 22 18.15 7.78 -2.75
C SER A 22 18.20 7.52 -1.24
N GLY A 23 18.75 8.44 -0.44
CA GLY A 23 18.80 8.36 1.03
C GLY A 23 17.41 8.27 1.67
N PRO A 24 16.54 9.29 1.52
CA PRO A 24 15.16 9.25 2.02
C PRO A 24 14.36 8.03 1.52
N LYS A 25 14.52 7.63 0.25
CA LYS A 25 13.89 6.41 -0.27
C LYS A 25 14.38 5.15 0.45
N ALA A 26 15.67 5.06 0.75
CA ALA A 26 16.26 3.94 1.49
C ALA A 26 15.78 3.91 2.95
N GLU A 27 15.64 5.06 3.61
CA GLU A 27 15.06 5.16 4.97
C GLU A 27 13.64 4.57 5.00
N LEU A 28 12.77 5.00 4.09
CA LEU A 28 11.38 4.51 3.99
C LEU A 28 11.33 3.00 3.70
N ARG A 29 12.19 2.52 2.80
CA ARG A 29 12.27 1.10 2.42
C ARG A 29 12.68 0.18 3.58
N ARG A 30 13.46 0.67 4.54
CA ARG A 30 13.99 -0.12 5.67
C ARG A 30 12.98 -0.35 6.80
N ALA A 31 11.85 0.36 6.83
CA ALA A 31 10.82 0.14 7.85
C ALA A 31 10.40 -1.34 7.88
N ALA A 32 10.42 -2.00 9.04
CA ALA A 32 10.07 -3.41 9.16
C ALA A 32 8.56 -3.61 9.32
N LYS A 33 7.89 -2.67 9.98
CA LYS A 33 6.44 -2.57 10.15
C LYS A 33 5.97 -1.11 9.93
N PRO A 34 4.67 -0.87 9.66
CA PRO A 34 4.17 0.47 9.39
C PRO A 34 4.48 1.48 10.50
N ASP A 35 4.42 1.08 11.77
CA ASP A 35 4.64 1.98 12.90
C ASP A 35 6.09 2.44 13.05
N ASP A 36 7.07 1.78 12.43
CA ASP A 36 8.47 2.23 12.43
C ASP A 36 8.64 3.58 11.70
N LEU A 37 7.74 3.90 10.75
CA LEU A 37 7.75 5.16 10.01
C LEU A 37 7.56 6.39 10.91
N GLN A 38 7.07 6.22 12.14
CA GLN A 38 6.96 7.32 13.11
C GLN A 38 8.32 7.90 13.51
N LEU A 39 9.40 7.15 13.34
CA LEU A 39 10.75 7.59 13.66
C LEU A 39 11.59 7.84 12.40
N VAL A 40 10.96 7.91 11.22
CA VAL A 40 11.65 8.12 9.94
C VAL A 40 11.42 9.55 9.46
N PRO A 41 12.45 10.42 9.44
CA PRO A 41 12.30 11.81 8.98
C PRO A 41 11.74 11.94 7.55
N ALA A 42 12.14 11.05 6.65
CA ALA A 42 11.63 11.02 5.28
C ALA A 42 10.09 10.86 5.20
N PHE A 43 9.46 10.20 6.18
CA PHE A 43 7.99 10.02 6.22
C PHE A 43 7.28 11.36 6.41
N TYR A 44 7.75 12.20 7.34
CA TYR A 44 7.19 13.52 7.60
C TYR A 44 7.48 14.51 6.46
N ARG A 45 8.68 14.45 5.88
CA ARG A 45 9.05 15.28 4.71
C ARG A 45 8.22 14.96 3.47
N LEU A 46 7.83 13.69 3.29
CA LEU A 46 6.97 13.25 2.19
C LEU A 46 5.52 13.77 2.32
N LEU A 47 5.07 14.05 3.54
CA LEU A 47 3.69 14.43 3.87
C LEU A 47 3.61 15.82 4.53
N PRO A 48 4.12 16.89 3.90
CA PRO A 48 4.14 18.22 4.49
C PRO A 48 2.71 18.74 4.73
N GLY A 49 2.47 19.28 5.93
CA GLY A 49 1.16 19.82 6.31
C GLY A 49 0.06 18.79 6.52
N ILE A 50 0.36 17.49 6.41
CA ILE A 50 -0.60 16.41 6.61
C ILE A 50 -0.43 15.86 8.04
N HIS A 51 -1.56 15.65 8.75
CA HIS A 51 -1.54 14.92 10.00
C HIS A 51 -1.23 13.44 9.75
N THR A 52 -0.02 13.01 10.10
CA THR A 52 0.51 11.69 9.80
C THR A 52 0.04 10.63 10.79
N ASP A 53 -1.16 10.11 10.58
CA ASP A 53 -1.77 9.05 11.41
C ASP A 53 -1.39 7.62 10.95
N ALA A 54 -2.05 6.62 11.54
CA ALA A 54 -1.83 5.21 11.18
C ALA A 54 -2.18 4.89 9.73
N LYS A 55 -3.10 5.62 9.08
CA LYS A 55 -3.53 5.35 7.71
C LYS A 55 -2.43 5.71 6.72
N TRP A 56 -1.80 6.88 6.91
CA TRP A 56 -0.66 7.30 6.11
C TRP A 56 0.55 6.37 6.25
N ARG A 57 0.79 5.83 7.44
CA ARG A 57 1.85 4.84 7.64
C ARG A 57 1.62 3.57 6.81
N ARG A 58 0.38 3.09 6.69
CA ARG A 58 0.05 1.93 5.84
C ARG A 58 0.37 2.22 4.37
N VAL A 59 -0.04 3.38 3.87
CA VAL A 59 0.19 3.78 2.48
C VAL A 59 1.69 3.88 2.19
N VAL A 60 2.43 4.66 2.98
CA VAL A 60 3.86 4.90 2.74
C VAL A 60 4.70 3.61 2.90
N PHE A 61 4.27 2.68 3.75
CA PHE A 61 4.93 1.39 3.93
C PHE A 61 4.99 0.51 2.66
N PHE A 62 4.06 0.72 1.72
CA PHE A 62 4.02 0.02 0.43
C PHE A 62 4.65 0.80 -0.73
N LEU A 63 4.84 2.11 -0.56
CA LEU A 63 5.30 3.03 -1.61
C LEU A 63 6.59 2.57 -2.34
N PRO A 64 7.60 2.01 -1.65
CA PRO A 64 8.82 1.55 -2.31
C PRO A 64 8.67 0.27 -3.14
N PHE A 65 7.53 -0.43 -3.06
CA PHE A 65 7.38 -1.81 -3.53
C PHE A 65 6.27 -1.98 -4.58
N VAL A 66 5.55 -0.91 -4.92
CA VAL A 66 4.51 -0.93 -5.95
C VAL A 66 4.74 0.23 -6.90
N ARG A 67 4.84 -0.08 -8.20
CA ARG A 67 4.97 0.94 -9.25
C ARG A 67 3.61 1.51 -9.61
N HIS A 68 3.59 2.79 -9.98
CA HIS A 68 2.42 3.37 -10.58
C HIS A 68 2.30 2.97 -12.05
N ALA A 69 1.09 2.62 -12.45
CA ALA A 69 0.69 2.48 -13.84
C ALA A 69 -0.78 2.88 -13.99
N ASP A 70 -1.11 3.50 -15.11
CA ASP A 70 -2.49 3.84 -15.49
C ASP A 70 -3.15 2.64 -16.14
N ASN A 71 -3.51 1.66 -15.31
CA ASN A 71 -4.22 0.46 -15.71
C ASN A 71 -5.36 0.14 -14.74
N ASP A 72 -6.21 -0.82 -15.10
CA ASP A 72 -7.31 -1.29 -14.26
C ASP A 72 -6.94 -2.49 -13.37
N LEU A 73 -5.66 -2.90 -13.35
CA LEU A 73 -5.18 -4.00 -12.53
C LEU A 73 -5.40 -3.71 -11.04
N ARG A 74 -5.92 -4.70 -10.31
CA ARG A 74 -6.13 -4.64 -8.85
C ARG A 74 -5.13 -5.52 -8.11
N LEU A 75 -4.96 -5.28 -6.80
CA LEU A 75 -3.96 -5.99 -6.01
C LEU A 75 -4.16 -7.51 -6.03
N GLY A 76 -5.39 -8.00 -5.87
CA GLY A 76 -5.66 -9.45 -5.90
C GLY A 76 -5.29 -10.08 -7.23
N GLN A 77 -5.65 -9.42 -8.34
CA GLN A 77 -5.30 -9.85 -9.69
C GLN A 77 -3.79 -9.84 -9.92
N ALA A 78 -3.08 -8.79 -9.48
CA ALA A 78 -1.63 -8.70 -9.60
C ALA A 78 -0.91 -9.80 -8.81
N LEU A 79 -1.39 -10.13 -7.60
CA LEU A 79 -0.85 -11.23 -6.82
C LEU A 79 -1.08 -12.59 -7.51
N LYS A 80 -2.26 -12.79 -8.10
CA LYS A 80 -2.58 -14.00 -8.87
C LYS A 80 -1.70 -14.14 -10.12
N GLN A 81 -1.54 -13.06 -10.89
CA GLN A 81 -0.64 -13.01 -12.06
C GLN A 81 0.80 -13.38 -11.69
N ALA A 82 1.27 -12.96 -10.51
CA ALA A 82 2.58 -13.27 -9.98
C ALA A 82 2.72 -14.69 -9.39
N GLY A 83 1.67 -15.54 -9.48
CA GLY A 83 1.71 -16.92 -9.00
C GLY A 83 1.69 -17.05 -7.47
N ILE A 84 1.23 -16.03 -6.74
CA ILE A 84 1.04 -16.14 -5.29
C ILE A 84 -0.09 -17.13 -5.04
N SER A 85 0.17 -18.19 -4.26
CA SER A 85 -0.85 -19.21 -3.97
C SER A 85 -1.98 -18.68 -3.10
N GLU A 86 -3.17 -19.25 -3.28
CA GLU A 86 -4.35 -18.98 -2.45
C GLU A 86 -4.04 -19.19 -0.97
N MET A 87 -3.38 -20.30 -0.63
CA MET A 87 -2.99 -20.59 0.75
C MET A 87 -2.19 -19.43 1.36
N ARG A 88 -1.22 -18.89 0.64
CA ARG A 88 -0.38 -17.79 1.12
C ARG A 88 -1.18 -16.50 1.26
N LEU A 89 -2.06 -16.19 0.30
CA LEU A 89 -2.98 -15.05 0.40
C LEU A 89 -3.87 -15.16 1.65
N PHE A 90 -4.52 -16.31 1.86
CA PHE A 90 -5.43 -16.49 2.99
C PHE A 90 -4.72 -16.49 4.36
N GLN A 91 -3.46 -16.93 4.44
CA GLN A 91 -2.65 -16.76 5.65
C GLN A 91 -2.46 -15.26 6.00
N VAL A 92 -2.21 -14.41 4.99
CA VAL A 92 -2.10 -12.96 5.20
C VAL A 92 -3.42 -12.36 5.67
N LEU A 93 -4.53 -12.74 5.03
CA LEU A 93 -5.85 -12.16 5.32
C LEU A 93 -6.36 -12.49 6.73
N ARG A 94 -6.07 -13.70 7.21
CA ARG A 94 -6.40 -14.16 8.58
C ARG A 94 -5.48 -13.58 9.65
N SER A 95 -4.37 -12.96 9.25
CA SER A 95 -3.45 -12.31 10.20
C SER A 95 -4.06 -11.01 10.75
N THR A 96 -3.58 -10.61 11.93
CA THR A 96 -3.98 -9.38 12.62
C THR A 96 -2.89 -8.32 12.52
N LYS A 97 -3.25 -7.06 12.87
CA LYS A 97 -2.28 -5.96 12.91
C LYS A 97 -1.12 -6.30 13.86
N PRO A 98 0.15 -6.03 13.48
CA PRO A 98 0.61 -5.47 12.21
C PRO A 98 1.01 -6.53 11.16
N ASN A 99 0.90 -7.82 11.48
CA ASN A 99 1.38 -8.92 10.66
C ASN A 99 0.66 -9.02 9.31
N ASP A 100 -0.63 -8.69 9.26
CA ASP A 100 -1.39 -8.62 8.01
C ASP A 100 -0.68 -7.75 6.96
N LEU A 101 -0.32 -6.52 7.30
CA LEU A 101 0.35 -5.59 6.39
C LEU A 101 1.80 -5.95 6.13
N ILE A 102 2.51 -6.50 7.12
CA ILE A 102 3.89 -6.96 6.95
C ILE A 102 3.94 -8.10 5.93
N GLN A 103 3.07 -9.10 6.06
CA GLN A 103 3.04 -10.23 5.13
C GLN A 103 2.49 -9.80 3.77
N LEU A 104 1.46 -8.94 3.71
CA LEU A 104 0.95 -8.40 2.45
C LEU A 104 2.04 -7.65 1.67
N ARG A 105 2.88 -6.86 2.36
CA ARG A 105 4.02 -6.19 1.72
C ARG A 105 5.02 -7.18 1.14
N ARG A 106 5.29 -8.31 1.81
CA ARG A 106 6.16 -9.36 1.26
C ARG A 106 5.58 -9.97 -0.01
N LEU A 107 4.26 -10.10 -0.11
CA LEU A 107 3.60 -10.51 -1.35
C LEU A 107 3.77 -9.47 -2.45
N ALA A 108 3.57 -8.18 -2.13
CA ALA A 108 3.79 -7.09 -3.08
C ALA A 108 5.25 -7.00 -3.55
N GLN A 109 6.22 -7.20 -2.66
CA GLN A 109 7.64 -7.26 -3.00
C GLN A 109 7.96 -8.38 -3.99
N GLN A 110 7.35 -9.55 -3.82
CA GLN A 110 7.54 -10.67 -4.74
C GLN A 110 6.83 -10.44 -6.07
N ALA A 111 5.65 -9.84 -6.05
CA ALA A 111 4.84 -9.62 -7.25
C ALA A 111 5.27 -8.39 -8.06
N GLU A 112 6.04 -7.47 -7.46
CA GLU A 112 6.45 -6.17 -8.01
C GLU A 112 5.35 -5.46 -8.83
N PRO A 113 4.13 -5.32 -8.29
CA PRO A 113 2.98 -4.93 -9.07
C PRO A 113 3.11 -3.50 -9.62
N ALA A 114 2.57 -3.30 -10.82
CA ALA A 114 2.39 -1.98 -11.43
C ALA A 114 0.89 -1.71 -11.57
N MET A 115 0.34 -0.77 -10.78
CA MET A 115 -1.10 -0.49 -10.76
C MET A 115 -1.44 0.96 -10.41
N HIS A 116 -2.70 1.32 -10.59
CA HIS A 116 -3.17 2.67 -10.34
C HIS A 116 -3.21 3.00 -8.84
N TRP A 117 -2.35 3.94 -8.41
CA TRP A 117 -2.11 4.20 -6.99
C TRP A 117 -3.28 4.83 -6.26
N GLN A 118 -4.19 5.50 -6.96
CA GLN A 118 -5.40 5.99 -6.29
C GLN A 118 -6.22 4.86 -5.68
N ARG A 119 -6.31 3.71 -6.39
CA ARG A 119 -7.09 2.55 -5.94
C ARG A 119 -6.34 1.79 -4.84
N LEU A 120 -5.05 1.53 -5.03
CA LEU A 120 -4.23 0.88 -4.00
C LEU A 120 -4.14 1.71 -2.72
N GLY A 121 -3.87 3.01 -2.87
CA GLY A 121 -3.74 3.95 -1.76
C GLY A 121 -5.01 4.01 -0.92
N GLU A 122 -6.18 4.05 -1.56
CA GLU A 122 -7.46 4.01 -0.85
C GLU A 122 -7.64 2.72 -0.06
N SER A 123 -7.37 1.56 -0.68
CA SER A 123 -7.45 0.25 -0.01
C SER A 123 -6.52 0.16 1.21
N LEU A 124 -5.29 0.66 1.11
CA LEU A 124 -4.32 0.68 2.21
C LEU A 124 -4.70 1.70 3.30
N PHE A 125 -5.19 2.87 2.90
CA PHE A 125 -5.58 3.95 3.80
C PHE A 125 -6.76 3.53 4.69
N TYR A 126 -7.77 2.87 4.11
CA TYR A 126 -8.95 2.36 4.80
C TYR A 126 -8.85 0.88 5.18
N TRP A 127 -7.64 0.30 5.21
CA TRP A 127 -7.43 -1.12 5.45
C TRP A 127 -8.23 -1.63 6.67
N ASN A 128 -9.19 -2.52 6.37
CA ASN A 128 -10.17 -3.12 7.27
C ASN A 128 -10.71 -4.43 6.64
N GLU A 129 -11.66 -5.10 7.32
CA GLU A 129 -12.23 -6.36 6.83
C GLU A 129 -12.94 -6.25 5.47
N ALA A 130 -13.51 -5.09 5.13
CA ALA A 130 -14.10 -4.87 3.81
C ALA A 130 -13.01 -4.80 2.72
N GLN A 131 -11.88 -4.15 2.97
CA GLN A 131 -10.75 -4.12 2.03
C GLN A 131 -10.08 -5.48 1.88
N LYS A 132 -10.00 -6.26 2.97
CA LYS A 132 -9.55 -7.67 2.91
C LYS A 132 -10.47 -8.52 2.04
N ARG A 133 -11.79 -8.37 2.16
CA ARG A 133 -12.75 -9.08 1.31
C ARG A 133 -12.62 -8.69 -0.16
N ARG A 134 -12.49 -7.39 -0.45
CA ARG A 134 -12.22 -6.92 -1.83
C ARG A 134 -10.94 -7.53 -2.40
N LEU A 135 -9.89 -7.65 -1.60
CA LEU A 135 -8.65 -8.31 -2.05
C LEU A 135 -8.89 -9.78 -2.46
N VAL A 136 -9.76 -10.50 -1.75
CA VAL A 136 -10.17 -11.87 -2.13
C VAL A 136 -10.97 -11.86 -3.43
N GLU A 137 -11.99 -11.00 -3.52
CA GLU A 137 -12.83 -10.88 -4.71
C GLU A 137 -11.99 -10.57 -5.95
N ASP A 138 -11.08 -9.60 -5.85
CA ASP A 138 -10.14 -9.24 -6.92
C ASP A 138 -9.27 -10.43 -7.33
N TYR A 139 -8.81 -11.25 -6.38
CA TYR A 139 -7.97 -12.41 -6.69
C TYR A 139 -8.71 -13.49 -7.50
N PHE A 140 -10.01 -13.69 -7.27
CA PHE A 140 -10.80 -14.68 -7.99
C PHE A 140 -11.49 -14.14 -9.25
N THR A 141 -11.56 -12.81 -9.41
CA THR A 141 -12.12 -12.17 -10.60
C THR A 141 -11.14 -12.28 -11.78
N PRO A 142 -11.62 -12.44 -13.03
CA PRO A 142 -10.78 -12.39 -14.22
C PRO A 142 -9.93 -11.10 -14.27
N ILE A 143 -8.74 -11.21 -14.85
CA ILE A 143 -7.89 -10.06 -15.17
C ILE A 143 -8.55 -9.34 -16.36
N PRO A 144 -8.75 -8.01 -16.30
CA PRO A 144 -9.27 -7.22 -17.42
C PRO A 144 -8.30 -7.19 -18.60
#